data_AF-A0A2N5CNZ1-F1
#
_entry.id   AF-A0A2N5CNZ1-F1
#
_cell.length_a   1.000
_cell.length_b   1.000
_cell.length_c   1.000
_cell.angle_alpha   90.00
_cell.angle_beta   90.00
_cell.angle_gamma   90.00
#
_symmetry.space_group_name_H-M   'P 1'
#
loop_
_entity.id
_entity.type
_entity.pdbx_description
1 polymer ?
#
loop_
_entity_poly.entity_id
_entity_poly.type
_entity_poly.pdbx_seq_one_letter_code
_entity_poly.pdbx_strand_id
1 'polypeptide(L)'
;MGVSIRTYRDFSNGKRAYDFNKVRLFARATRTDPTAIHLGIQFNWPELPILLMDNKMATAAFVMIRDLHGEHGARLASVPAKLLVAGFRHISEEIRKYFERRDASIEAYIERAIAQTYGDPDEDEEPPEGEA
;
A
#
# COMPACT_ATOMS: atom_id res chain seq x y z
N MET A 1 -31.78 -11.45 -2.02
CA MET A 1 -30.78 -10.65 -2.76
C MET A 1 -31.09 -9.18 -2.51
N GLY A 2 -30.27 -8.46 -1.75
CA GLY A 2 -30.49 -7.07 -1.33
C GLY A 2 -30.34 -6.04 -2.46
N VAL A 3 -30.89 -6.32 -3.63
CA VAL A 3 -30.75 -5.48 -4.83
C VAL A 3 -32.14 -5.22 -5.41
N SER A 4 -32.39 -3.97 -5.80
CA SER A 4 -33.63 -3.55 -6.45
C SER A 4 -33.95 -4.42 -7.69
N ILE A 5 -35.24 -4.71 -7.91
CA ILE A 5 -35.74 -5.44 -9.09
C ILE A 5 -35.28 -4.82 -10.41
N ARG A 6 -35.11 -3.50 -10.43
CA ARG A 6 -34.61 -2.76 -11.59
C ARG A 6 -33.12 -3.06 -11.83
N THR A 7 -32.33 -3.09 -10.77
CA THR A 7 -30.91 -3.46 -10.82
C THR A 7 -30.72 -4.92 -11.24
N TYR A 8 -31.54 -5.85 -10.72
CA TYR A 8 -31.53 -7.24 -11.16
C TYR A 8 -31.90 -7.37 -12.66
N ARG A 9 -32.88 -6.59 -13.12
CA ARG A 9 -33.28 -6.53 -14.52
C ARG A 9 -32.20 -5.92 -15.42
N ASP A 10 -31.48 -4.93 -14.93
CA ASP A 10 -30.37 -4.30 -15.68
C ASP A 10 -29.15 -5.23 -15.78
N PHE A 11 -28.89 -6.04 -14.74
CA PHE A 11 -27.89 -7.11 -14.78
C PHE A 11 -28.29 -8.24 -15.74
N SER A 12 -29.53 -8.72 -15.67
CA SER A 12 -30.03 -9.79 -16.55
C SER A 12 -30.19 -9.38 -18.01
N ASN A 13 -30.40 -8.09 -18.29
CA ASN A 13 -30.46 -7.54 -19.65
C ASN A 13 -29.10 -7.02 -20.19
N GLY A 14 -27.99 -7.26 -19.48
CA GLY A 14 -26.64 -6.87 -19.91
C GLY A 14 -26.38 -5.36 -20.00
N LYS A 15 -27.25 -4.51 -19.43
CA LYS A 15 -27.21 -3.05 -19.65
C LYS A 15 -26.22 -2.28 -18.79
N ARG A 16 -25.70 -2.87 -17.70
CA ARG A 16 -24.60 -2.30 -16.91
C ARG A 16 -23.67 -3.40 -16.41
N ALA A 17 -22.91 -3.98 -17.32
CA ALA A 17 -21.76 -4.79 -16.94
C ALA A 17 -20.74 -3.91 -16.19
N TYR A 18 -20.09 -4.48 -15.18
CA TYR A 18 -18.90 -3.89 -14.58
C TYR A 18 -17.87 -3.63 -15.70
N ASP A 19 -17.58 -2.36 -15.95
CA ASP A 19 -16.67 -1.94 -17.01
C ASP A 19 -15.32 -1.59 -16.40
N PHE A 20 -14.40 -2.55 -16.41
CA PHE A 20 -13.06 -2.35 -15.86
C PHE A 20 -12.26 -1.31 -16.65
N ASN A 21 -12.56 -1.07 -17.93
CA ASN A 21 -11.87 -0.02 -18.69
C ASN A 21 -12.18 1.37 -18.14
N LYS A 22 -13.43 1.62 -17.72
CA LYS A 22 -13.79 2.86 -17.03
C LYS A 22 -13.04 3.03 -15.71
N VAL A 23 -12.88 1.95 -14.95
CA VAL A 23 -12.08 1.97 -13.71
C VAL A 23 -10.62 2.32 -14.01
N ARG A 24 -10.03 1.75 -15.07
CA ARG A 24 -8.66 2.09 -15.48
C ARG A 24 -8.51 3.54 -15.93
N LEU A 25 -9.48 4.08 -16.68
CA LEU A 25 -9.50 5.49 -17.09
C LEU A 25 -9.61 6.43 -15.89
N PHE A 26 -10.53 6.14 -14.96
CA PHE A 26 -10.64 6.86 -13.70
C PHE A 26 -9.33 6.82 -12.92
N ALA A 27 -8.73 5.63 -12.78
CA ALA A 27 -7.52 5.46 -12.00
C ALA A 27 -6.30 6.16 -12.61
N ARG A 28 -6.23 6.22 -13.95
CA ARG A 28 -5.22 7.01 -14.66
C ARG A 28 -5.38 8.51 -14.37
N ALA A 29 -6.61 9.02 -14.39
CA ALA A 29 -6.89 10.44 -14.17
C ALA A 29 -6.64 10.86 -12.70
N THR A 30 -6.98 10.01 -11.75
CA THR A 30 -6.89 10.30 -10.31
C THR A 30 -5.60 9.81 -9.67
N ARG A 31 -4.73 9.16 -10.44
CA ARG A 31 -3.54 8.44 -9.95
C ARG A 31 -3.92 7.53 -8.78
N THR A 32 -4.94 6.68 -8.95
CA THR A 32 -5.40 5.69 -7.96
C THR A 32 -5.05 4.26 -8.37
N ASP A 33 -5.20 3.27 -7.49
CA ASP A 33 -4.93 1.87 -7.82
C ASP A 33 -6.20 1.23 -8.44
N PRO A 34 -6.22 0.96 -9.76
CA PRO A 34 -7.41 0.38 -10.41
C PRO A 34 -7.68 -1.06 -9.94
N THR A 35 -6.63 -1.80 -9.58
CA THR A 35 -6.72 -3.17 -9.10
C THR A 35 -7.36 -3.18 -7.71
N ALA A 36 -7.00 -2.24 -6.83
CA ALA A 36 -7.64 -2.12 -5.52
C ALA A 36 -9.14 -1.83 -5.64
N ILE A 37 -9.55 -0.93 -6.55
CA ILE A 37 -10.98 -0.66 -6.84
C ILE A 37 -11.69 -1.94 -7.31
N HIS A 38 -11.05 -2.71 -8.20
CA HIS A 38 -11.62 -3.97 -8.69
C HIS A 38 -11.78 -5.01 -7.59
N LEU A 39 -10.72 -5.27 -6.82
CA LEU A 39 -10.73 -6.26 -5.74
C LEU A 39 -11.71 -5.88 -4.64
N GLY A 40 -11.83 -4.59 -4.31
CA GLY A 40 -12.80 -4.12 -3.32
C GLY A 40 -14.24 -4.44 -3.73
N ILE A 41 -14.55 -4.38 -5.02
CA ILE A 41 -15.86 -4.80 -5.54
C ILE A 41 -15.98 -6.33 -5.56
N GLN A 42 -14.97 -7.03 -6.09
CA GLN A 42 -14.99 -8.49 -6.25
C GLN A 42 -15.12 -9.24 -4.91
N PHE A 43 -14.45 -8.75 -3.87
CA PHE A 43 -14.44 -9.39 -2.55
C PHE A 43 -15.39 -8.73 -1.54
N ASN A 44 -16.22 -7.78 -1.98
CA ASN A 44 -17.10 -7.00 -1.11
C ASN A 44 -16.33 -6.38 0.08
N TRP A 45 -15.19 -5.76 -0.24
CA TRP A 45 -14.30 -5.09 0.70
C TRP A 45 -14.18 -3.60 0.33
N PRO A 46 -15.16 -2.76 0.73
CA PRO A 46 -15.25 -1.37 0.28
C PRO A 46 -14.12 -0.46 0.81
N GLU A 47 -13.43 -0.84 1.88
CA GLU A 47 -12.30 -0.09 2.45
C GLU A 47 -10.99 -0.31 1.68
N LEU A 48 -10.85 -1.44 0.98
CA LEU A 48 -9.62 -1.81 0.27
C LEU A 48 -9.15 -0.74 -0.75
N PRO A 49 -10.02 -0.16 -1.59
CA PRO A 49 -9.61 0.86 -2.53
C PRO A 49 -9.05 2.11 -1.85
N ILE A 50 -9.58 2.47 -0.67
CA ILE A 50 -9.14 3.63 0.11
C ILE A 50 -7.75 3.35 0.69
N LEU A 51 -7.55 2.18 1.28
CA LEU A 51 -6.27 1.78 1.89
C LEU A 51 -5.12 1.72 0.89
N LEU A 52 -5.39 1.30 -0.34
CA LEU A 52 -4.36 1.04 -1.36
C LEU A 52 -4.31 2.07 -2.47
N MET A 53 -5.14 3.12 -2.39
CA MET A 53 -5.31 4.14 -3.42
C MET A 53 -3.95 4.72 -3.86
N ASP A 54 -3.11 5.09 -2.89
CA ASP A 54 -1.86 5.80 -3.13
C ASP A 54 -0.65 4.88 -3.21
N ASN A 55 -0.61 3.82 -2.41
CA ASN A 55 0.55 2.93 -2.32
C ASN A 55 0.65 1.91 -3.48
N LYS A 56 -0.41 1.75 -4.29
CA LYS A 56 -0.46 0.85 -5.46
C LYS A 56 -0.20 -0.63 -5.15
N MET A 57 -0.38 -1.06 -3.91
CA MET A 57 0.01 -2.39 -3.46
C MET A 57 -0.73 -3.50 -4.20
N ALA A 58 -2.02 -3.31 -4.52
CA ALA A 58 -2.79 -4.32 -5.24
C ALA A 58 -2.27 -4.49 -6.68
N THR A 59 -1.99 -3.38 -7.38
CA THR A 59 -1.39 -3.45 -8.70
C THR A 59 0.03 -4.05 -8.66
N ALA A 60 0.86 -3.68 -7.69
CA ALA A 60 2.20 -4.24 -7.52
C ALA A 60 2.19 -5.76 -7.30
N ALA A 61 1.27 -6.27 -6.47
CA ALA A 61 1.09 -7.70 -6.25
C ALA A 61 0.79 -8.46 -7.56
N PHE A 62 -0.08 -7.92 -8.41
CA PHE A 62 -0.38 -8.54 -9.71
C PHE A 62 0.77 -8.45 -10.71
N VAL A 63 1.59 -7.39 -10.66
CA VAL A 63 2.82 -7.32 -11.46
C VAL A 63 3.78 -8.46 -11.05
N MET A 64 3.98 -8.68 -9.75
CA MET A 64 4.82 -9.79 -9.28
C MET A 64 4.28 -11.16 -9.71
N ILE A 65 2.97 -11.36 -9.68
CA ILE A 65 2.35 -12.62 -10.17
C ILE A 65 2.61 -12.81 -11.68
N ARG A 66 2.52 -11.74 -12.47
CA ARG A 66 2.83 -11.78 -13.90
C ARG A 66 4.30 -12.11 -14.14
N ASP A 67 5.20 -11.54 -13.33
CA ASP A 67 6.64 -11.77 -13.47
C ASP A 67 6.99 -13.22 -13.10
N LEU A 68 6.40 -13.77 -12.02
CA LEU A 68 6.49 -15.21 -11.70
C LEU A 68 6.01 -16.09 -12.85
N HIS A 69 4.93 -15.71 -13.54
CA HIS A 69 4.46 -16.43 -14.72
C HIS A 69 5.44 -16.30 -15.89
N GLY A 70 6.08 -15.15 -16.07
CA GLY A 70 7.17 -14.98 -17.03
C GLY A 70 8.34 -15.93 -16.78
N GLU A 71 8.70 -16.14 -15.51
CA GLU A 71 9.84 -16.98 -15.11
C GLU A 71 9.54 -18.49 -15.14
N HIS A 72 8.33 -18.90 -14.75
CA HIS A 72 8.02 -20.31 -14.53
C HIS A 72 6.93 -20.87 -15.47
N GLY A 73 6.22 -19.99 -16.18
CA GLY A 73 5.17 -20.34 -17.13
C GLY A 73 4.11 -21.26 -16.54
N ALA A 74 3.70 -22.26 -17.33
CA ALA A 74 2.65 -23.21 -16.96
C ALA A 74 2.97 -24.05 -15.71
N ARG A 75 4.24 -24.17 -15.29
CA ARG A 75 4.62 -24.92 -14.09
C ARG A 75 4.00 -24.34 -12.81
N LEU A 76 3.68 -23.05 -12.81
CA LEU A 76 2.95 -22.41 -11.70
C LEU A 76 1.65 -23.11 -11.34
N ALA A 77 0.99 -23.80 -12.29
CA ALA A 77 -0.24 -24.54 -12.03
C ALA A 77 -0.06 -25.68 -11.00
N SER A 78 1.17 -26.16 -10.81
CA SER A 78 1.50 -27.19 -9.81
C SER A 78 1.85 -26.61 -8.43
N VAL A 79 2.04 -25.30 -8.33
CA VAL A 79 2.45 -24.65 -7.08
C VAL A 79 1.27 -24.61 -6.12
N PRO A 80 1.39 -25.22 -4.92
CA PRO A 80 0.29 -25.25 -3.98
C PRO A 80 0.10 -23.87 -3.34
N ALA A 81 -1.15 -23.45 -3.15
CA ALA A 81 -1.50 -22.16 -2.55
C ALA A 81 -0.86 -21.91 -1.17
N LYS A 82 -0.55 -22.98 -0.41
CA LYS A 82 0.17 -22.88 0.87
C LYS A 82 1.54 -22.19 0.76
N LEU A 83 2.19 -22.26 -0.40
CA LEU A 83 3.47 -21.59 -0.64
C LEU A 83 3.29 -20.07 -0.70
N LEU A 84 2.21 -19.60 -1.35
CA LEU A 84 1.85 -18.17 -1.35
C LEU A 84 1.56 -17.69 0.08
N VAL A 85 0.79 -18.45 0.86
CA VAL A 85 0.51 -18.11 2.28
C VAL A 85 1.79 -18.00 3.09
N ALA A 86 2.73 -18.94 2.92
CA ALA A 86 4.03 -18.89 3.60
C ALA A 86 4.84 -17.64 3.19
N GLY A 87 4.87 -17.30 1.90
CA GLY A 87 5.52 -16.08 1.41
C GLY A 87 4.90 -14.81 1.99
N PHE A 88 3.56 -14.74 2.07
CA PHE A 88 2.86 -13.62 2.68
C PHE A 88 3.18 -13.43 4.17
N ARG A 89 3.44 -14.51 4.92
CA ARG A 89 3.91 -14.39 6.32
C ARG A 89 5.28 -13.73 6.40
N HIS A 90 6.18 -14.06 5.50
CA HIS A 90 7.48 -13.39 5.43
C HIS A 90 7.35 -11.91 5.06
N ILE A 91 6.49 -11.59 4.08
CA ILE A 91 6.18 -10.20 3.71
C ILE A 91 5.59 -9.43 4.91
N SER A 92 4.67 -10.05 5.66
CA SER A 92 4.06 -9.44 6.86
C SER A 92 5.11 -9.07 7.90
N GLU A 93 6.12 -9.93 8.09
CA GLU A 93 7.21 -9.68 9.02
C GLU A 93 8.11 -8.51 8.57
N GLU A 94 8.39 -8.40 7.27
CA GLU A 94 9.13 -7.26 6.73
C GLU A 94 8.35 -5.94 6.82
N ILE A 95 7.03 -6.00 6.63
CA ILE A 95 6.13 -4.84 6.82
C ILE A 95 6.15 -4.39 8.29
N ARG A 96 6.12 -5.34 9.24
CA ARG A 96 6.22 -5.03 10.68
C ARG A 96 7.51 -4.28 11.00
N LYS A 97 8.66 -4.81 10.56
CA LYS A 97 9.96 -4.16 10.72
C LYS A 97 10.02 -2.78 10.06
N TYR A 98 9.34 -2.61 8.93
CA TYR A 98 9.25 -1.31 8.27
C TYR A 98 8.53 -0.28 9.15
N PHE A 99 7.40 -0.66 9.77
CA PHE A 99 6.70 0.24 10.69
C PHE A 99 7.52 0.55 11.93
N GLU A 100 8.12 -0.44 12.57
CA GLU A 100 8.97 -0.25 13.76
C GLU A 100 10.13 0.73 13.48
N ARG A 101 10.82 0.59 12.34
CA ARG A 101 11.88 1.51 11.94
C ARG A 101 11.38 2.92 11.65
N ARG A 102 10.20 3.03 11.04
CA ARG A 102 9.60 4.33 10.72
C ARG A 102 9.22 5.07 11.99
N ASP A 103 8.62 4.39 12.94
CA ASP A 103 8.21 4.99 14.22
C ASP A 103 9.42 5.45 15.02
N ALA A 104 10.45 4.60 15.15
CA ALA A 104 11.71 4.96 15.80
C ALA A 104 12.42 6.16 15.11
N SER A 105 12.39 6.22 13.78
CA SER A 105 12.98 7.34 13.03
C SER A 105 12.21 8.65 13.24
N ILE A 106 10.88 8.60 13.38
CA ILE A 106 10.06 9.79 13.64
C ILE A 106 10.32 10.29 15.06
N GLU A 107 10.39 9.38 16.04
CA GLU A 107 10.69 9.71 17.44
C GLU A 107 12.06 10.37 17.57
N ALA A 108 13.11 9.78 16.97
CA ALA A 108 14.46 10.35 16.97
C ALA A 108 14.53 11.72 16.26
N TYR A 109 13.74 11.92 15.20
CA TYR A 109 13.65 13.22 14.54
C TYR A 109 13.02 14.27 15.44
N ILE A 110 11.92 13.93 16.12
CA ILE A 110 11.23 14.85 17.06
C ILE A 110 12.16 15.22 18.21
N GLU A 111 12.84 14.23 18.82
CA GLU A 111 13.79 14.47 19.91
C GLU A 111 14.91 15.43 19.48
N ARG A 112 15.53 15.17 18.32
CA ARG A 112 16.55 16.07 17.76
C ARG A 112 16.01 17.47 17.48
N ALA A 113 14.81 17.57 16.91
CA ALA A 113 14.20 18.87 16.60
C ALA A 113 13.88 19.67 17.87
N ILE A 114 13.40 19.01 18.93
CA ILE A 114 13.18 19.62 20.25
C ILE A 114 14.52 20.09 20.84
N ALA A 115 15.55 19.24 20.85
CA ALA A 115 16.87 19.60 21.36
C ALA A 115 17.48 20.79 20.62
N GLN A 116 17.32 20.89 19.30
CA GLN A 116 17.78 22.04 18.52
C GLN A 116 16.97 23.32 18.77
N THR A 117 15.68 23.18 19.09
CA THR A 117 14.79 24.34 19.29
C THR A 117 14.93 24.94 20.68
N TYR A 118 15.21 24.10 21.69
CA TYR A 118 15.33 24.51 23.09
C TYR A 118 16.76 24.41 23.64
N GLY A 119 17.74 24.03 22.82
CA GLY A 119 19.15 24.10 23.19
C GLY A 119 19.57 25.55 23.36
N ASP A 120 20.19 25.88 24.49
CA ASP A 120 20.64 27.23 24.79
C ASP A 120 21.77 27.63 23.81
N PRO A 121 21.73 28.85 23.24
CA PRO A 121 22.77 29.32 22.33
C PRO A 121 24.11 29.64 23.01
N ASP A 122 24.20 29.54 24.34
CA ASP A 122 25.32 30.04 25.14
C ASP A 122 26.27 28.93 25.66
N GLU A 123 26.10 27.66 25.27
CA GLU A 123 27.03 26.57 25.69
C GLU A 123 28.25 26.39 24.77
N ASP A 124 28.34 27.11 23.63
CA ASP A 124 29.54 27.13 22.78
C ASP A 124 30.55 28.19 23.29
N GLU A 125 31.08 27.93 24.48
CA GLU A 125 32.34 28.36 25.08
C GLU A 125 32.88 29.78 24.80
N GLU A 126 32.80 30.59 25.87
CA GLU A 126 33.80 31.56 26.35
C GLU A 126 35.21 31.45 25.70
N PRO A 127 35.78 32.57 25.20
CA PRO A 127 37.18 32.58 24.79
C PRO A 127 38.05 32.31 26.02
N PRO A 128 39.14 31.52 25.90
CA PRO A 128 40.04 31.29 27.02
C PRO A 128 40.65 32.63 27.48
N GLU A 129 40.23 33.09 28.66
CA GLU A 129 40.95 34.13 29.40
C GLU A 129 42.36 33.61 29.67
N GLY A 130 43.35 34.40 29.22
CA GLY A 130 44.73 33.96 29.14
C GLY A 130 45.44 33.77 30.48
N GLU A 131 46.63 33.18 30.40
CA GLU A 131 47.69 33.44 31.36
C GLU A 131 48.93 33.96 30.60
N ALA A 132 49.57 34.93 31.26
CA ALA A 132 50.61 35.83 30.77
C ALA A 132 52.03 35.23 30.79
#